data_AF-A0A7X6Q8R2-F1
#
_entry.id   AF-A0A7X6Q8R2-F1
#
_cell.length_a   1.000
_cell.length_b   1.000
_cell.length_c   1.000
_cell.angle_alpha   90.00
_cell.angle_beta   90.00
_cell.angle_gamma   90.00
#
_symmetry.space_group_name_H-M   'P 1'
#
loop_
_entity.id
_entity.type
_entity.pdbx_description
1 polymer ?
#
loop_
_entity_poly.entity_id
_entity_poly.type
_entity_poly.pdbx_seq_one_letter_code
_entity_poly.pdbx_strand_id
1 'polypeptide(L)'
;MLRLRRIVRFSSRVQSFIIILAFFVFNLLLVQLWGLVTPQYCTLVSNGLIFLIYLGFVYGGLIIIMTLLLWAISSVFLWGEIIRILVKCLLLALILTFISLFTTLTQGGIVLTI
;
A
#
# COMPACT_ATOMS: atom_id res chain seq x y z
N MET A 1 10.48 11.20 25.06
CA MET A 1 11.04 11.13 23.68
C MET A 1 11.35 9.71 23.19
N LEU A 2 12.07 8.86 23.94
CA LEU A 2 12.43 7.49 23.51
C LEU A 2 11.23 6.56 23.24
N ARG A 3 10.15 6.69 24.03
CA ARG A 3 8.92 5.89 23.85
C ARG A 3 8.24 6.15 22.50
N LEU A 4 8.10 7.42 22.10
CA LEU A 4 7.43 7.79 20.86
C LEU A 4 8.26 7.42 19.62
N ARG A 5 9.58 7.57 19.69
CA ARG A 5 10.50 7.08 18.65
C ARG A 5 10.42 5.55 18.48
N ARG A 6 10.21 4.81 19.57
CA ARG A 6 10.00 3.35 19.53
C ARG A 6 8.67 2.99 18.86
N ILE A 7 7.60 3.74 19.16
CA ILE A 7 6.28 3.57 18.54
C ILE A 7 6.38 3.81 17.02
N VAL A 8 7.00 4.90 16.57
CA VAL A 8 7.15 5.20 15.14
C VAL A 8 7.93 4.10 14.40
N ARG A 9 9.03 3.60 14.98
CA ARG A 9 9.77 2.47 14.41
C ARG A 9 8.93 1.19 14.35
N PHE A 10 8.11 0.92 15.37
CA PHE A 10 7.22 -0.23 15.39
C PHE A 10 6.14 -0.10 14.30
N SER A 11 5.47 1.05 14.20
CA SER A 11 4.47 1.32 13.18
C SER A 11 5.05 1.22 11.77
N SER A 12 6.29 1.67 11.54
CA SER A 12 6.99 1.51 10.26
C SER A 12 7.24 0.03 9.89
N ARG A 13 7.46 -0.84 10.89
CA ARG A 13 7.55 -2.30 10.67
C ARG A 13 6.19 -2.89 10.29
N VAL A 14 5.13 -2.50 11.01
CA VAL A 14 3.75 -2.93 10.69
C VAL A 14 3.38 -2.55 9.25
N GLN A 15 3.69 -1.32 8.82
CA GLN A 15 3.47 -0.89 7.44
C GLN A 15 4.27 -1.74 6.44
N SER A 16 5.49 -2.17 6.79
CA SER A 16 6.30 -3.06 5.94
C SER A 16 5.64 -4.44 5.78
N PHE A 17 5.06 -4.99 6.85
CA PHE A 17 4.30 -6.24 6.78
C PHE A 17 3.05 -6.10 5.91
N ILE A 18 2.32 -4.98 6.00
CA ILE A 18 1.16 -4.71 5.13
C ILE A 18 1.58 -4.69 3.66
N ILE A 19 2.73 -4.09 3.34
CA ILE A 19 3.24 -4.05 1.96
C ILE A 19 3.63 -5.43 1.46
N ILE A 20 4.32 -6.23 2.28
CA ILE A 20 4.68 -7.62 1.92
C ILE A 20 3.41 -8.43 1.69
N LEU A 21 2.40 -8.27 2.56
CA LEU A 21 1.11 -8.93 2.41
C LEU A 21 0.38 -8.48 1.12
N ALA A 22 0.40 -7.19 0.81
CA ALA A 22 -0.15 -6.67 -0.44
C ALA A 22 0.58 -7.24 -1.67
N PHE A 23 1.92 -7.36 -1.63
CA PHE A 23 2.69 -8.02 -2.68
C PHE A 23 2.35 -9.51 -2.81
N PHE A 24 2.13 -10.20 -1.70
CA PHE A 24 1.70 -11.60 -1.73
C PHE A 24 0.34 -11.76 -2.43
N VAL A 25 -0.64 -10.94 -2.05
CA VAL A 25 -1.97 -10.95 -2.69
C VAL A 25 -1.90 -10.51 -4.15
N PHE A 26 -1.02 -9.57 -4.49
CA PHE A 26 -0.75 -9.18 -5.88
C PHE A 26 -0.21 -10.35 -6.72
N ASN A 27 0.70 -11.14 -6.16
CA ASN A 27 1.19 -12.35 -6.86
C ASN A 27 0.07 -13.38 -7.05
N LEU A 28 -0.84 -13.54 -6.08
CA LEU A 28 -2.02 -14.40 -6.26
C LEU A 28 -2.91 -13.90 -7.42
N LEU A 29 -3.05 -12.58 -7.58
CA LEU A 29 -3.75 -11.98 -8.71
C LEU A 29 -3.02 -12.25 -10.04
N LEU A 30 -1.69 -12.22 -10.08
CA LEU A 30 -0.93 -12.59 -11.28
C LEU A 30 -1.09 -14.08 -11.63
N VAL A 31 -1.17 -14.98 -10.65
CA VAL A 31 -1.40 -16.41 -10.89
C VAL A 31 -2.77 -16.65 -11.52
N GLN A 32 -3.78 -15.82 -11.24
CA GLN A 32 -5.09 -15.90 -11.90
C GLN A 32 -5.01 -15.67 -13.42
N LEU A 33 -3.97 -14.98 -13.93
CA LEU A 33 -3.81 -14.73 -15.37
C LEU A 33 -3.53 -16.00 -16.16
N TRP A 34 -2.94 -17.01 -15.51
CA TRP A 34 -2.47 -18.23 -16.17
C TRP A 34 -3.35 -19.45 -15.85
N GLY A 35 -4.22 -19.37 -14.84
CA GLY A 35 -5.09 -20.45 -14.39
C GLY A 35 -6.58 -20.17 -14.64
N LEU A 36 -7.36 -21.21 -14.98
CA LEU A 36 -8.82 -21.16 -14.95
C LEU A 36 -9.29 -21.11 -13.48
N VAL A 37 -9.44 -19.91 -12.93
CA VAL A 37 -9.90 -19.72 -11.54
C VAL A 37 -11.35 -19.25 -11.50
N THR A 38 -12.06 -19.59 -10.42
CA THR A 38 -13.48 -19.22 -10.25
C THR A 38 -13.64 -17.70 -10.11
N PRO A 39 -14.74 -17.12 -10.65
CA PRO A 39 -14.98 -15.67 -10.58
C PRO A 39 -15.10 -15.13 -9.13
N GLN A 40 -15.54 -15.98 -8.19
CA GLN A 40 -15.61 -15.66 -6.75
C GLN A 40 -14.22 -15.47 -6.13
N TYR A 41 -13.20 -16.19 -6.61
CA TYR A 41 -11.82 -16.02 -6.16
C TYR A 41 -11.24 -14.70 -6.69
N CYS A 42 -11.54 -14.33 -7.94
CA CYS A 42 -11.08 -13.07 -8.53
C CYS A 42 -11.62 -11.84 -7.79
N THR A 43 -12.90 -11.83 -7.43
CA THR A 43 -13.50 -10.71 -6.65
C THR A 43 -12.91 -10.63 -5.25
N LEU A 44 -12.70 -11.77 -4.58
CA LEU A 44 -12.17 -11.81 -3.23
C LEU A 44 -10.70 -11.35 -3.16
N VAL A 45 -9.87 -11.77 -4.11
CA VAL A 45 -8.47 -11.34 -4.21
C VAL A 45 -8.37 -9.86 -4.58
N SER A 46 -9.15 -9.39 -5.56
CA SER A 46 -9.15 -7.97 -5.96
C SER A 46 -9.59 -7.05 -4.81
N ASN A 47 -10.71 -7.36 -4.16
CA ASN A 47 -11.21 -6.59 -3.02
C ASN A 47 -10.25 -6.63 -1.83
N GLY A 48 -9.66 -7.80 -1.54
CA GLY A 48 -8.67 -7.97 -0.47
C GLY A 48 -7.40 -7.15 -0.74
N LEU A 49 -6.96 -7.11 -1.99
CA LEU A 49 -5.79 -6.32 -2.40
C LEU A 49 -6.07 -4.82 -2.30
N ILE A 50 -7.21 -4.36 -2.81
CA ILE A 50 -7.65 -2.96 -2.71
C ILE A 50 -7.73 -2.54 -1.23
N PHE A 51 -8.35 -3.37 -0.38
CA PHE A 51 -8.43 -3.13 1.06
C PHE A 51 -7.04 -2.99 1.71
N LEU A 52 -6.10 -3.88 1.38
CA LEU A 52 -4.72 -3.81 1.88
C LEU A 52 -3.99 -2.54 1.44
N ILE A 53 -4.20 -2.10 0.19
CA ILE A 53 -3.63 -0.84 -0.31
C ILE A 53 -4.16 0.35 0.49
N TYR A 54 -5.48 0.47 0.66
CA TYR A 54 -6.08 1.54 1.46
C TYR A 54 -5.58 1.52 2.91
N LEU A 55 -5.51 0.33 3.52
CA LEU A 55 -4.97 0.17 4.87
C LEU A 55 -3.51 0.64 4.94
N GLY A 56 -2.70 0.32 3.92
CA GLY A 56 -1.32 0.77 3.80
C GLY A 56 -1.17 2.28 3.69
N PHE A 57 -2.06 2.96 2.96
CA PHE A 57 -2.10 4.43 2.89
C PHE A 57 -2.50 5.07 4.21
N VAL A 58 -3.53 4.55 4.88
CA VAL A 58 -3.98 5.05 6.19
C VAL A 58 -2.86 4.92 7.22
N TYR A 59 -2.19 3.76 7.27
CA TYR A 59 -1.03 3.57 8.14
C TYR A 59 0.12 4.50 7.79
N GLY A 60 0.42 4.70 6.50
CA GLY A 60 1.44 5.65 6.05
C GLY A 60 1.14 7.08 6.53
N GLY A 61 -0.11 7.52 6.37
CA GLY A 61 -0.57 8.82 6.84
C GLY A 61 -0.44 8.99 8.36
N LEU A 62 -0.85 7.98 9.13
CA LEU A 62 -0.69 7.99 10.59
C LEU A 62 0.78 8.12 11.02
N ILE A 63 1.69 7.43 10.34
CA ILE A 63 3.13 7.52 10.67
C ILE A 63 3.67 8.92 10.33
N ILE A 64 3.25 9.52 9.21
CA ILE A 64 3.61 10.90 8.87
C ILE A 64 3.12 11.88 9.94
N ILE A 65 1.87 11.75 10.38
CA ILE A 65 1.31 12.60 11.45
C ILE A 65 2.12 12.44 12.75
N MET A 66 2.44 11.21 13.14
CA MET A 66 3.27 10.95 14.33
C MET A 66 4.68 11.52 14.19
N THR A 67 5.24 11.52 12.98
CA THR A 67 6.56 12.07 12.68
C THR A 67 6.54 13.61 12.72
N LEU A 68 5.48 14.25 12.24
CA LEU A 68 5.28 15.70 12.36
C LEU A 68 5.09 16.13 13.82
N LEU A 69 4.34 15.37 14.62
CA LEU A 69 4.20 15.60 16.06
C LEU A 69 5.55 15.50 16.79
N LEU A 70 6.40 14.53 16.40
CA LEU A 70 7.77 14.44 16.93
C LEU A 70 8.60 15.66 16.58
N TRP A 71 8.47 16.17 15.36
CA TRP A 71 9.21 17.35 14.94
C TRP A 71 8.78 18.58 15.74
N ALA A 72 7.47 18.80 15.91
CA ALA A 72 6.93 19.91 16.70
C ALA A 72 7.45 19.91 18.15
N ILE A 73 7.60 18.73 18.76
CA ILE A 73 8.04 18.60 20.16
C ILE A 73 9.57 18.63 20.32
N SER A 74 10.32 18.07 19.37
CA SER A 74 11.75 17.81 19.54
C SER A 74 12.68 18.60 18.62
N SER A 75 12.15 19.40 17.67
CA SER A 75 12.89 20.12 16.62
C SER A 75 13.80 19.25 15.72
N VAL A 76 13.89 17.94 15.98
CA VAL A 76 14.63 16.97 15.18
C VAL A 76 13.74 16.49 14.05
N PHE A 77 14.02 16.96 12.83
CA PHE A 77 13.28 16.55 11.64
C PHE A 77 13.78 15.19 11.12
N LEU A 78 12.94 14.17 11.16
CA LEU A 78 13.26 12.80 10.73
C LEU A 78 12.98 12.60 9.22
N TRP A 79 13.67 13.38 8.37
CA TRP A 79 13.51 13.33 6.90
C TRP A 79 13.62 11.90 6.33
N GLY A 80 14.57 11.11 6.84
CA GLY A 80 14.79 9.74 6.37
C GLY A 80 13.65 8.74 6.67
N GLU A 81 12.75 9.04 7.62
CA GLU A 81 11.55 8.23 7.87
C GLU A 81 10.43 8.62 6.91
N ILE A 82 10.24 9.92 6.67
CA ILE A 82 9.24 10.46 5.75
C ILE A 82 9.50 9.96 4.32
N ILE A 83 10.74 10.05 3.84
CA ILE A 83 11.12 9.57 2.50
C ILE A 83 10.83 8.06 2.37
N ARG A 84 11.16 7.27 3.39
CA ARG A 84 10.88 5.82 3.38
C ARG A 84 9.39 5.50 3.31
N ILE A 85 8.55 6.26 4.00
CA ILE A 85 7.08 6.09 3.94
C ILE A 85 6.55 6.52 2.58
N LEU A 86 7.06 7.62 2.02
CA LEU A 86 6.69 8.08 0.67
C LEU A 86 7.02 7.02 -0.39
N VAL A 87 8.22 6.44 -0.36
CA VAL A 87 8.60 5.35 -1.29
C VAL A 87 7.66 4.15 -1.16
N LYS A 88 7.30 3.78 0.07
CA LYS A 88 6.35 2.70 0.36
C LYS A 88 4.95 2.99 -0.18
N CYS A 89 4.45 4.21 0.01
CA CYS A 89 3.17 4.64 -0.54
C CYS A 89 3.20 4.68 -2.08
N LEU A 90 4.33 5.09 -2.67
CA LEU A 90 4.53 5.11 -4.12
C LEU A 90 4.51 3.68 -4.70
N LEU A 91 5.13 2.72 -4.02
CA LEU A 91 5.02 1.29 -4.37
C LEU A 91 3.57 0.79 -4.35
N LEU A 92 2.81 1.13 -3.30
CA LEU A 92 1.38 0.77 -3.23
C LEU A 92 0.56 1.44 -4.34
N ALA A 93 0.87 2.70 -4.67
CA ALA A 93 0.23 3.41 -5.78
C ALA A 93 0.51 2.73 -7.13
N LEU A 94 1.75 2.31 -7.38
CA LEU A 94 2.12 1.58 -8.60
C LEU A 94 1.32 0.28 -8.74
N ILE A 95 1.21 -0.51 -7.67
CA ILE A 95 0.40 -1.74 -7.65
C ILE A 95 -1.07 -1.42 -7.97
N LEU A 96 -1.63 -0.36 -7.37
CA LEU A 96 -3.01 0.06 -7.63
C LEU A 96 -3.21 0.47 -9.10
N THR A 97 -2.28 1.25 -9.66
CA THR A 97 -2.36 1.67 -11.07
C THR A 97 -2.26 0.48 -12.02
N PHE A 98 -1.41 -0.50 -11.70
CA PHE A 98 -1.31 -1.73 -12.48
C PHE A 98 -2.63 -2.51 -12.46
N ILE A 99 -3.25 -2.65 -11.29
CA ILE A 99 -4.56 -3.33 -11.18
C ILE A 99 -5.63 -2.54 -11.93
N SER A 100 -5.65 -1.21 -11.79
CA SER A 100 -6.61 -0.36 -12.50
C SER A 100 -6.47 -0.53 -14.02
N LEU A 101 -5.26 -0.40 -14.56
CA LEU A 101 -4.97 -0.65 -15.98
C LEU A 101 -5.35 -2.07 -16.41
N PHE A 102 -5.06 -3.06 -15.58
CA PHE A 102 -5.41 -4.44 -15.89
C PHE A 102 -6.93 -4.64 -15.93
N THR A 103 -7.67 -4.09 -14.97
CA THR A 103 -9.14 -4.16 -14.92
C THR A 103 -9.78 -3.40 -16.09
N THR A 104 -9.25 -2.24 -16.48
CA THR A 104 -9.78 -1.50 -17.64
C THR A 104 -9.48 -2.22 -18.96
N LEU A 105 -8.32 -2.86 -19.10
CA LEU A 105 -7.98 -3.64 -20.28
C LEU A 105 -8.77 -4.95 -20.39
N THR A 106 -9.04 -5.63 -19.27
CA THR A 106 -9.74 -6.93 -19.27
C THR A 106 -11.26 -6.84 -19.19
N GLN A 107 -11.82 -5.85 -18.49
CA GLN A 107 -13.27 -5.67 -18.37
C GLN A 107 -13.81 -4.56 -19.28
N GLY A 108 -12.99 -3.57 -19.62
CA GLY A 108 -13.42 -2.39 -20.36
C GLY A 108 -13.17 -2.43 -21.87
N GLY A 109 -12.49 -3.46 -22.41
CA GLY A 109 -12.20 -3.58 -23.83
C GLY A 109 -11.77 -2.26 -24.48
N ILE A 110 -10.59 -1.72 -24.12
CA ILE A 110 -10.02 -0.46 -24.64
C ILE A 110 -11.10 0.60 -24.99
N VAL A 111 -11.89 1.04 -24.02
CA VAL A 111 -12.59 2.33 -24.18
C VAL A 111 -11.64 3.42 -23.69
N LEU A 112 -10.78 3.85 -24.59
CA LEU A 112 -10.10 5.15 -24.52
C LEU A 112 -11.15 6.24 -24.67
N THR A 113 -11.80 6.62 -23.58
CA THR A 113 -12.51 7.90 -23.51
C THR A 113 -11.57 8.92 -22.87
N ILE A 114 -11.00 9.74 -23.76
CA ILE A 114 -10.31 11.01 -23.49
C ILE A 114 -11.27 11.95 -22.76
#